data_AF-A0A7X0XRD3-F1
#
_entry.id   AF-A0A7X0XRD3-F1
#
_cell.length_a   1.000
_cell.length_b   1.000
_cell.length_c   1.000
_cell.angle_alpha   90.00
_cell.angle_beta   90.00
_cell.angle_gamma   90.00
#
_symmetry.space_group_name_H-M   'P 1'
#
loop_
_entity.id
_entity.type
_entity.pdbx_description
1 polymer ?
#
loop_
_entity_poly.entity_id
_entity_poly.type
_entity_poly.pdbx_seq_one_letter_code
_entity_poly.pdbx_strand_id
1 'polypeptide(L)'
;MFPNLRILLDNSYGKSKLETEWQGIFYGQISDIEYESYISQPLTEQELASYQKYLKDWYLYTKELPRPFIEMLLGFSNGAVLFGDIIIPGYKRKDRKMSNEERELQPAGIEEITSLSWMPDKYFVVGKSYRWNTLYLLTEKQTIIEIKDDNVSYHHNKMKLLNSYENLYAWLEAVILNHKYVPSPVKTNPETIIKEHAKKVVWNSPVSAEELTRFENTYNLRLPSEYKKFLLEHNGGEINSPAGPTIAVLSVEVESNETLYVEHVEGTVLQVAMESDGEPVFLNCATGEVFQNQSVDAYFPTWSAWLEYAFNLTD
;
A
#
# COMPACT_ATOMS: atom_id res chain seq x y z
N MET A 1 4.87 5.39 -27.28
CA MET A 1 5.96 5.91 -26.42
C MET A 1 6.52 4.78 -25.55
N PHE A 2 5.70 4.15 -24.71
CA PHE A 2 6.07 3.02 -23.86
C PHE A 2 6.74 1.78 -24.52
N PRO A 3 6.48 1.40 -25.78
CA PRO A 3 7.21 0.29 -26.42
C PRO A 3 8.73 0.46 -26.42
N ASN A 4 9.22 1.71 -26.42
CA ASN A 4 10.65 1.99 -26.39
C ASN A 4 11.29 1.64 -25.03
N LEU A 5 10.54 1.62 -23.93
CA LEU A 5 11.08 1.23 -22.63
C LEU A 5 11.44 -0.26 -22.58
N ARG A 6 10.67 -1.10 -23.28
CA ARG A 6 11.02 -2.53 -23.43
C ARG A 6 12.30 -2.70 -24.24
N ILE A 7 12.48 -1.90 -25.30
CA ILE A 7 13.73 -1.88 -26.06
C ILE A 7 14.91 -1.45 -25.18
N LEU A 8 14.74 -0.48 -24.27
CA LEU A 8 15.78 -0.10 -23.32
C LEU A 8 16.13 -1.24 -22.37
N LEU A 9 15.14 -1.94 -21.82
CA LEU A 9 15.36 -3.11 -20.97
C LEU A 9 16.03 -4.27 -21.73
N ASP A 10 15.59 -4.55 -22.96
CA ASP A 10 16.18 -5.56 -23.84
C ASP A 10 17.63 -5.21 -24.19
N ASN A 11 17.95 -3.94 -24.44
CA ASN A 11 19.32 -3.51 -24.72
C ASN A 11 20.23 -3.63 -23.50
N SER A 12 19.72 -3.33 -22.30
CA SER A 12 20.47 -3.38 -21.06
C SER A 12 20.62 -4.80 -20.50
N TYR A 13 19.59 -5.63 -20.62
CA TYR A 13 19.46 -6.91 -19.91
C TYR A 13 19.01 -8.08 -20.79
N GLY A 14 18.70 -7.87 -22.07
CA GLY A 14 18.05 -8.87 -22.94
C GLY A 14 18.85 -10.16 -23.18
N LYS A 15 20.15 -10.17 -22.87
CA LYS A 15 20.97 -11.41 -22.86
C LYS A 15 20.54 -12.40 -21.79
N SER A 16 19.91 -11.89 -20.73
CA SER A 16 19.39 -12.65 -19.61
C SER A 16 17.93 -12.25 -19.43
N LYS A 17 17.12 -12.66 -20.41
CA LYS A 17 15.67 -12.46 -20.44
C LYS A 17 14.95 -13.81 -20.43
N LEU A 18 13.91 -13.95 -19.61
CA LEU A 18 13.02 -15.09 -19.61
C LEU A 18 11.60 -14.59 -19.78
N GLU A 19 10.98 -15.00 -20.88
CA GLU A 19 9.55 -14.84 -21.08
C GLU A 19 8.87 -16.06 -20.48
N THR A 20 7.89 -15.83 -19.62
CA THR A 20 7.08 -16.91 -19.05
C THR A 20 5.81 -17.09 -19.86
N GLU A 21 5.32 -18.33 -19.94
CA GLU A 21 4.06 -18.67 -20.62
C GLU A 21 2.87 -17.91 -20.00
N TRP A 22 3.00 -17.50 -18.74
CA TRP A 22 2.01 -16.81 -17.91
C TRP A 22 2.25 -15.32 -17.74
N GLN A 23 2.65 -14.71 -18.86
CA GLN A 23 2.39 -13.29 -19.06
C GLN A 23 3.29 -12.37 -18.21
N GLY A 24 4.58 -12.67 -18.11
CA GLY A 24 5.56 -11.71 -17.61
C GLY A 24 6.94 -11.88 -18.25
N ILE A 25 7.76 -10.84 -18.18
CA ILE A 25 9.14 -10.86 -18.66
C ILE A 25 10.08 -10.59 -17.48
N PHE A 26 10.99 -11.52 -17.25
CA PHE A 26 12.09 -11.37 -16.31
C PHE A 26 13.32 -10.84 -17.03
N TYR A 27 14.01 -9.89 -16.41
CA TYR A 27 15.27 -9.32 -16.84
C TYR A 27 16.32 -9.44 -15.73
N GLY A 28 17.57 -9.69 -16.11
CA GLY A 28 18.70 -9.80 -15.17
C GLY A 28 19.26 -11.23 -15.12
N GLN A 29 20.21 -11.52 -14.24
CA GLN A 29 20.75 -12.90 -14.11
C GLN A 29 19.66 -13.85 -13.63
N ILE A 30 18.99 -14.51 -14.59
CA ILE A 30 17.90 -15.45 -14.30
C ILE A 30 18.49 -16.76 -13.75
N SER A 31 18.33 -16.96 -12.46
CA SER A 31 18.42 -18.26 -11.80
C SER A 31 17.09 -18.56 -11.11
N ASP A 32 16.90 -19.76 -10.57
CA ASP A 32 15.65 -20.16 -9.90
C ASP A 32 15.22 -19.21 -8.76
N ILE A 33 16.12 -18.32 -8.29
CA ILE A 33 15.90 -17.37 -7.19
C ILE A 33 16.29 -15.91 -7.52
N GLU A 34 16.85 -15.64 -8.70
CA GLU A 34 17.40 -14.32 -9.03
C GLU A 34 16.76 -13.78 -10.31
N TYR A 35 16.12 -12.64 -10.20
CA TYR A 35 15.80 -11.75 -11.31
C TYR A 35 15.90 -10.33 -10.80
N GLU A 36 16.28 -9.39 -11.67
CA GLU A 36 16.39 -8.00 -11.28
C GLU A 36 15.10 -7.25 -11.51
N SER A 37 14.49 -7.46 -12.68
CA SER A 37 13.22 -6.83 -12.99
C SER A 37 12.23 -7.87 -13.47
N TYR A 38 10.98 -7.66 -13.09
CA TYR A 38 9.83 -8.39 -13.56
C TYR A 38 8.81 -7.40 -14.11
N ILE A 39 8.41 -7.64 -15.36
CA ILE A 39 7.45 -6.81 -16.09
C ILE A 39 6.23 -7.67 -16.40
N SER A 40 5.11 -7.43 -15.71
CA SER A 40 3.83 -8.10 -16.01
C SER A 40 3.34 -7.73 -17.41
N GLN A 41 2.65 -8.64 -18.10
CA GLN A 41 2.05 -8.31 -19.41
C GLN A 41 1.04 -7.18 -19.25
N PRO A 42 0.93 -6.30 -20.26
CA PRO A 42 -0.05 -5.23 -20.24
C PRO A 42 -1.48 -5.76 -20.06
N LEU A 43 -2.34 -4.88 -19.55
CA LEU A 43 -3.76 -5.14 -19.48
C LEU A 43 -4.41 -5.08 -20.86
N THR A 44 -5.43 -5.89 -21.04
CA THR A 44 -6.46 -5.65 -22.06
C THR A 44 -7.38 -4.52 -21.62
N GLU A 45 -8.13 -3.92 -22.55
CA GLU A 45 -9.13 -2.89 -22.22
C GLU A 45 -10.21 -3.42 -21.26
N GLN A 46 -10.60 -4.69 -21.38
CA GLN A 46 -11.57 -5.32 -20.50
C GLN A 46 -11.04 -5.47 -19.07
N GLU A 47 -9.77 -5.87 -18.93
CA GLU A 47 -9.13 -5.97 -17.61
C GLU A 47 -8.93 -4.58 -17.00
N LEU A 48 -8.56 -3.58 -17.79
CA LEU A 48 -8.47 -2.20 -17.31
C LEU A 48 -9.82 -1.70 -16.79
N ALA A 49 -10.92 -1.94 -17.51
CA ALA A 49 -12.25 -1.59 -17.03
C ALA A 49 -12.60 -2.32 -15.71
N SER A 50 -12.21 -3.58 -15.59
CA SER A 50 -12.38 -4.36 -14.36
C SER A 50 -11.54 -3.79 -13.20
N TYR A 51 -10.33 -3.34 -13.48
CA TYR A 51 -9.45 -2.71 -12.50
C TYR A 51 -9.99 -1.35 -12.04
N GLN A 52 -10.41 -0.49 -12.97
CA GLN A 52 -11.03 0.80 -12.62
C GLN A 52 -12.30 0.61 -11.80
N LYS A 53 -13.10 -0.42 -12.11
CA LYS A 53 -14.26 -0.78 -11.30
C LYS A 53 -13.84 -1.23 -9.90
N TYR A 54 -12.86 -2.12 -9.80
CA TYR A 54 -12.32 -2.57 -8.50
C TYR A 54 -11.87 -1.39 -7.63
N LEU A 55 -11.07 -0.47 -8.18
CA LEU A 55 -10.60 0.70 -7.43
C LEU A 55 -11.74 1.59 -6.92
N LYS A 56 -12.83 1.71 -7.69
CA LYS A 56 -14.01 2.48 -7.28
C LYS A 56 -14.85 1.77 -6.24
N ASP A 57 -15.11 0.47 -6.43
CA ASP A 57 -15.93 -0.35 -5.55
C ASP A 57 -15.32 -0.46 -4.15
N TRP A 58 -13.99 -0.48 -4.06
CA TRP A 58 -13.24 -0.57 -2.80
C TRP A 58 -12.77 0.80 -2.28
N TYR A 59 -13.27 1.90 -2.84
CA TYR A 59 -12.92 3.28 -2.45
C TYR A 59 -11.41 3.60 -2.47
N LEU A 60 -10.60 2.75 -3.08
CA LEU A 60 -9.14 2.92 -3.24
C LEU A 60 -8.82 4.09 -4.17
N TYR A 61 -9.66 4.30 -5.19
CA TYR A 61 -9.56 5.47 -6.07
C TYR A 61 -10.91 5.77 -6.71
N THR A 62 -11.54 6.87 -6.28
CA THR A 62 -12.89 7.24 -6.70
C THR A 62 -12.93 7.94 -8.07
N LYS A 63 -11.79 8.45 -8.54
CA LYS A 63 -11.65 9.12 -9.84
C LYS A 63 -11.32 8.12 -10.95
N GLU A 64 -11.37 8.58 -12.19
CA GLU A 64 -10.79 7.80 -13.29
C GLU A 64 -9.27 7.77 -13.18
N LEU A 65 -8.68 6.59 -13.36
CA LEU A 65 -7.22 6.44 -13.42
C LEU A 65 -6.59 7.48 -14.35
N PRO A 66 -5.49 8.13 -13.95
CA PRO A 66 -4.84 9.12 -14.79
C PRO A 66 -4.44 8.53 -16.15
N ARG A 67 -4.70 9.27 -17.23
CA ARG A 67 -4.43 8.83 -18.61
C ARG A 67 -2.99 8.32 -18.83
N PRO A 68 -1.91 8.98 -18.35
CA PRO A 68 -0.56 8.44 -18.51
C PRO A 68 -0.38 7.05 -17.88
N PHE A 69 -1.04 6.80 -16.74
CA PHE A 69 -0.99 5.50 -16.06
C PHE A 69 -1.80 4.44 -16.82
N ILE A 70 -2.96 4.80 -17.36
CA ILE A 70 -3.74 3.93 -18.27
C ILE A 70 -2.87 3.51 -19.48
N GLU A 71 -2.21 4.47 -20.11
CA GLU A 71 -1.35 4.20 -21.28
C GLU A 71 -0.17 3.29 -20.93
N MET A 72 0.38 3.41 -19.71
CA MET A 72 1.40 2.49 -19.19
C MET A 72 0.84 1.08 -18.95
N LEU A 73 -0.33 0.95 -18.32
CA LEU A 73 -0.96 -0.35 -18.06
C LEU A 73 -1.30 -1.11 -19.33
N LEU A 74 -1.77 -0.42 -20.37
CA LEU A 74 -2.13 -1.01 -21.66
C LEU A 74 -0.94 -1.23 -22.60
N GLY A 75 0.09 -0.38 -22.51
CA GLY A 75 1.19 -0.35 -23.48
C GLY A 75 2.55 -0.85 -22.98
N PHE A 76 2.75 -0.88 -21.66
CA PHE A 76 4.02 -1.26 -21.05
C PHE A 76 3.91 -2.47 -20.13
N SER A 77 3.15 -2.34 -19.04
CA SER A 77 3.15 -3.32 -17.95
C SER A 77 1.92 -3.19 -17.06
N ASN A 78 1.29 -4.32 -16.71
CA ASN A 78 0.30 -4.37 -15.63
C ASN A 78 1.00 -4.47 -14.26
N GLY A 79 1.67 -3.39 -13.86
CA GLY A 79 2.56 -3.42 -12.69
C GLY A 79 3.91 -4.10 -12.97
N ALA A 80 4.90 -3.80 -12.16
CA ALA A 80 6.27 -4.27 -12.37
C ALA A 80 7.06 -4.22 -11.06
N VAL A 81 8.12 -5.02 -10.98
CA VAL A 81 9.20 -4.83 -10.02
C VAL A 81 10.43 -4.48 -10.83
N LEU A 82 10.97 -3.27 -10.67
CA LEU A 82 12.18 -2.83 -11.35
C LEU A 82 13.35 -2.89 -10.38
N PHE A 83 14.40 -3.60 -10.80
CA PHE A 83 15.68 -3.69 -10.11
C PHE A 83 15.60 -4.15 -8.63
N GLY A 84 14.65 -5.03 -8.33
CA GLY A 84 14.39 -5.56 -6.99
C GLY A 84 14.05 -4.51 -5.94
N ASP A 85 13.59 -3.33 -6.38
CA ASP A 85 13.42 -2.16 -5.51
C ASP A 85 12.14 -1.39 -5.80
N ILE A 86 11.97 -0.96 -7.06
CA ILE A 86 10.85 -0.08 -7.43
C ILE A 86 9.66 -0.95 -7.81
N ILE A 87 8.59 -0.90 -7.02
CA ILE A 87 7.32 -1.55 -7.34
C ILE A 87 6.41 -0.55 -8.04
N ILE A 88 5.87 -0.96 -9.18
CA ILE A 88 4.79 -0.28 -9.92
C ILE A 88 3.52 -1.09 -9.68
N PRO A 89 2.44 -0.49 -9.16
CA PRO A 89 1.24 -1.24 -8.84
C PRO A 89 0.50 -1.65 -10.11
N GLY A 90 -0.31 -2.70 -10.01
CA GLY A 90 -1.11 -3.23 -11.11
C GLY A 90 -2.38 -3.92 -10.63
N TYR A 91 -3.06 -4.56 -11.56
CA TYR A 91 -4.28 -5.31 -11.30
C TYR A 91 -3.99 -6.81 -11.14
N LYS A 92 -4.33 -7.38 -9.98
CA LYS A 92 -4.24 -8.82 -9.74
C LYS A 92 -5.32 -9.56 -10.54
N ARG A 93 -4.90 -10.38 -11.50
CA ARG A 93 -5.81 -11.21 -12.32
C ARG A 93 -6.42 -12.31 -11.47
N LYS A 94 -7.75 -12.45 -11.52
CA LYS A 94 -8.48 -13.53 -10.84
C LYS A 94 -8.65 -14.72 -11.79
N ASP A 95 -7.57 -15.42 -12.13
CA ASP A 95 -7.65 -16.69 -12.87
C ASP A 95 -7.62 -17.89 -11.91
N ARG A 96 -8.66 -18.72 -11.96
CA ARG A 96 -8.79 -19.94 -11.13
C ARG A 96 -7.80 -21.03 -11.53
N LYS A 97 -7.12 -20.90 -12.67
CA LYS A 97 -6.13 -21.87 -13.16
C LYS A 97 -4.69 -21.51 -12.85
N MET A 98 -4.43 -20.37 -12.20
CA MET A 98 -3.08 -20.04 -11.77
C MET A 98 -2.56 -21.01 -10.70
N SER A 99 -1.36 -21.52 -10.95
CA SER A 99 -0.44 -22.11 -10.00
C SER A 99 -0.06 -21.13 -8.88
N ASN A 100 0.58 -21.63 -7.83
CA ASN A 100 1.01 -20.79 -6.71
C ASN A 100 2.10 -19.80 -7.13
N GLU A 101 3.08 -20.26 -7.91
CA GLU A 101 4.16 -19.43 -8.45
C GLU A 101 3.60 -18.26 -9.27
N GLU A 102 2.57 -18.49 -10.08
CA GLU A 102 1.93 -17.42 -10.87
C GLU A 102 1.16 -16.41 -9.99
N ARG A 103 0.61 -16.85 -8.86
CA ARG A 103 -0.05 -15.94 -7.90
C ARG A 103 0.97 -15.06 -7.19
N GLU A 104 2.13 -15.62 -6.86
CA GLU A 104 3.23 -14.91 -6.22
C GLU A 104 3.85 -13.85 -7.16
N LEU A 105 3.78 -14.07 -8.47
CA LEU A 105 4.26 -13.15 -9.49
C LEU A 105 3.20 -12.14 -9.99
N GLN A 106 2.01 -12.12 -9.40
CA GLN A 106 1.04 -11.06 -9.70
C GLN A 106 1.61 -9.69 -9.28
N PRO A 107 1.25 -8.61 -10.01
CA PRO A 107 1.64 -7.28 -9.58
C PRO A 107 1.05 -6.98 -8.18
N ALA A 108 1.80 -6.23 -7.39
CA ALA A 108 1.26 -5.64 -6.17
C ALA A 108 0.07 -4.74 -6.51
N GLY A 109 -1.00 -4.83 -5.72
CA GLY A 109 -2.09 -3.87 -5.75
C GLY A 109 -1.60 -2.48 -5.34
N ILE A 110 -2.38 -1.46 -5.66
CA ILE A 110 -2.07 -0.09 -5.23
C ILE A 110 -2.16 0.03 -3.70
N GLU A 111 -3.06 -0.73 -3.08
CA GLU A 111 -3.27 -0.90 -1.65
C GLU A 111 -2.04 -1.47 -0.92
N GLU A 112 -1.22 -2.25 -1.61
CA GLU A 112 -0.02 -2.89 -1.01
C GLU A 112 1.19 -1.96 -0.96
N ILE A 113 1.22 -0.93 -1.81
CA ILE A 113 2.37 -0.01 -1.87
C ILE A 113 2.09 1.33 -1.20
N THR A 114 0.84 1.65 -0.87
CA THR A 114 0.47 2.88 -0.17
C THR A 114 -0.79 2.65 0.67
N SER A 115 -0.82 3.19 1.89
CA SER A 115 -2.09 3.38 2.59
C SER A 115 -2.85 4.52 1.89
N LEU A 116 -3.77 4.15 1.01
CA LEU A 116 -4.53 5.09 0.18
C LEU A 116 -5.47 6.01 0.97
N SER A 117 -5.72 5.69 2.25
CA SER A 117 -6.65 6.41 3.12
C SER A 117 -6.31 7.89 3.30
N TRP A 118 -5.08 8.32 3.05
CA TRP A 118 -4.64 9.70 3.31
C TRP A 118 -4.09 10.48 2.11
N MET A 119 -4.02 9.89 0.92
CA MET A 119 -3.44 10.60 -0.23
C MET A 119 -4.33 11.76 -0.69
N PRO A 120 -3.79 12.99 -0.85
CA PRO A 120 -4.57 14.08 -1.41
C PRO A 120 -5.05 13.73 -2.80
N ASP A 121 -6.31 14.05 -3.08
CA ASP A 121 -7.00 13.99 -4.37
C ASP A 121 -6.23 14.50 -5.62
N LYS A 122 -5.11 15.18 -5.41
CA LYS A 122 -4.23 15.83 -6.39
C LYS A 122 -3.10 14.92 -6.89
N TYR A 123 -2.87 13.79 -6.23
CA TYR A 123 -1.77 12.88 -6.52
C TYR A 123 -2.30 11.47 -6.76
N PHE A 124 -1.55 10.71 -7.57
CA PHE A 124 -1.78 9.29 -7.79
C PHE A 124 -0.45 8.55 -7.65
N VAL A 125 -0.40 7.48 -6.84
CA VAL A 125 0.83 6.70 -6.67
C VAL A 125 1.07 5.84 -7.90
N VAL A 126 2.21 6.06 -8.55
CA VAL A 126 2.63 5.26 -9.71
C VAL A 126 3.74 4.28 -9.37
N GLY A 127 4.36 4.41 -8.19
CA GLY A 127 5.29 3.42 -7.68
C GLY A 127 5.90 3.78 -6.33
N LYS A 128 6.65 2.81 -5.78
CA LYS A 128 7.36 2.92 -4.50
C LYS A 128 8.72 2.26 -4.61
N SER A 129 9.76 2.88 -4.05
CA SER A 129 11.04 2.21 -3.78
C SER A 129 11.14 1.87 -2.30
N TYR A 130 11.38 0.59 -2.01
CA TYR A 130 11.59 0.11 -0.65
C TYR A 130 12.98 0.45 -0.14
N ARG A 131 14.01 0.26 -0.98
CA ARG A 131 15.40 0.53 -0.58
C ARG A 131 15.59 2.00 -0.23
N TRP A 132 14.95 2.90 -0.97
CA TRP A 132 15.11 4.34 -0.77
C TRP A 132 14.01 4.95 0.10
N ASN A 133 12.99 4.18 0.51
CA ASN A 133 11.82 4.68 1.23
C ASN A 133 11.21 5.90 0.52
N THR A 134 10.91 5.75 -0.79
CA THR A 134 10.38 6.83 -1.63
C THR A 134 9.09 6.44 -2.33
N LEU A 135 8.22 7.43 -2.53
CA LEU A 135 7.03 7.32 -3.36
C LEU A 135 7.19 8.15 -4.64
N TYR A 136 6.62 7.63 -5.72
CA TYR A 136 6.54 8.31 -7.01
C TYR A 136 5.08 8.69 -7.26
N LEU A 137 4.80 9.99 -7.27
CA LEU A 137 3.45 10.52 -7.37
C LEU A 137 3.24 11.22 -8.71
N LEU A 138 2.21 10.82 -9.43
CA LEU A 138 1.71 11.50 -10.62
C LEU A 138 0.81 12.66 -10.22
N THR A 139 1.14 13.86 -10.70
CA THR A 139 0.40 15.09 -10.42
C THR A 139 -0.69 15.33 -11.47
N GLU A 140 -1.63 16.24 -11.19
CA GLU A 140 -2.63 16.72 -12.16
C GLU A 140 -2.01 17.31 -13.44
N LYS A 141 -0.77 17.83 -13.35
CA LYS A 141 -0.01 18.35 -14.50
C LYS A 141 0.70 17.25 -15.29
N GLN A 142 0.42 15.99 -14.97
CA GLN A 142 1.04 14.80 -15.58
C GLN A 142 2.54 14.67 -15.36
N THR A 143 3.10 15.41 -14.39
CA THR A 143 4.49 15.26 -13.96
C THR A 143 4.60 14.18 -12.88
N ILE A 144 5.78 13.54 -12.75
CA ILE A 144 6.06 12.67 -11.61
C ILE A 144 6.90 13.44 -10.60
N ILE A 145 6.52 13.39 -9.33
CA ILE A 145 7.36 13.86 -8.22
C ILE A 145 7.82 12.67 -7.39
N GLU A 146 9.06 12.72 -6.93
CA GLU A 146 9.66 11.74 -6.04
C GLU A 146 9.77 12.34 -4.65
N ILE A 147 9.21 11.67 -3.64
CA ILE A 147 9.20 12.14 -2.25
C ILE A 147 9.69 11.04 -1.31
N LYS A 148 10.10 11.41 -0.09
CA LYS A 148 10.28 10.43 0.99
C LYS A 148 8.93 9.93 1.52
N ASP A 149 8.81 8.62 1.68
CA ASP A 149 7.61 7.95 2.18
C ASP A 149 7.34 8.26 3.67
N ASP A 150 8.38 8.50 4.46
CA ASP A 150 8.24 8.94 5.86
C ASP A 150 7.79 10.40 6.02
N ASN A 151 7.56 11.12 4.91
CA ASN A 151 7.21 12.53 4.92
C ASN A 151 6.06 12.84 3.95
N VAL A 152 5.11 11.91 3.81
CA VAL A 152 3.90 12.21 3.07
C VAL A 152 2.94 12.99 3.96
N SER A 153 2.40 14.07 3.40
CA SER A 153 1.54 15.00 4.13
C SER A 153 0.45 15.53 3.20
N TYR A 154 -0.72 15.86 3.76
CA TYR A 154 -1.77 16.58 3.03
C TYR A 154 -1.32 17.91 2.44
N HIS A 155 -0.31 18.52 3.07
CA HIS A 155 0.25 19.80 2.66
C HIS A 155 1.47 19.56 1.79
N HIS A 156 1.33 19.79 0.48
CA HIS A 156 2.41 19.62 -0.50
C HIS A 156 3.72 20.33 -0.10
N ASN A 157 3.62 21.50 0.54
CA ASN A 157 4.79 22.27 1.00
C ASN A 157 5.55 21.63 2.17
N LYS A 158 5.00 20.60 2.81
CA LYS A 158 5.66 19.80 3.85
C LYS A 158 6.33 18.55 3.28
N MET A 159 5.94 18.10 2.09
CA MET A 159 6.56 16.95 1.44
C MET A 159 8.02 17.28 1.08
N LYS A 160 8.93 16.36 1.44
CA LYS A 160 10.35 16.48 1.06
C LYS A 160 10.51 15.97 -0.37
N LEU A 161 10.39 16.89 -1.32
CA LEU A 161 10.65 16.63 -2.73
C LEU A 161 12.12 16.28 -2.93
N LEU A 162 12.38 15.11 -3.51
CA LEU A 162 13.71 14.64 -3.87
C LEU A 162 14.01 14.94 -5.33
N ASN A 163 13.03 14.71 -6.22
CA ASN A 163 13.18 14.91 -7.65
C ASN A 163 11.84 15.15 -8.34
N SER A 164 11.89 15.59 -9.60
CA SER A 164 10.72 15.73 -10.46
C SER A 164 11.03 15.34 -11.90
N TYR A 165 10.08 14.70 -12.56
CA TYR A 165 10.20 14.24 -13.95
C TYR A 165 9.05 14.83 -14.76
N GLU A 166 9.34 15.14 -16.03
CA GLU A 166 8.39 15.79 -16.93
C GLU A 166 7.08 15.00 -17.07
N ASN A 167 7.19 13.67 -17.15
CA ASN A 167 6.07 12.77 -17.27
C ASN A 167 6.44 11.34 -16.84
N LEU A 168 5.43 10.46 -16.82
CA LEU A 168 5.59 9.06 -16.42
C LEU A 168 6.63 8.30 -17.28
N TYR A 169 6.69 8.57 -18.58
CA TYR A 169 7.67 7.94 -19.47
C TYR A 169 9.09 8.40 -19.12
N ALA A 170 9.31 9.71 -18.95
CA ALA A 170 10.61 10.27 -18.60
C ALA A 170 11.12 9.74 -17.25
N TRP A 171 10.23 9.53 -16.29
CA TRP A 171 10.57 8.87 -15.02
C TRP A 171 11.04 7.43 -15.23
N LEU A 172 10.26 6.60 -15.93
CA LEU A 172 10.63 5.20 -16.18
C LEU A 172 11.93 5.09 -16.99
N GLU A 173 12.10 5.93 -18.00
CA GLU A 173 13.32 6.00 -18.80
C GLU A 173 14.52 6.37 -17.93
N ALA A 174 14.40 7.37 -17.07
CA ALA A 174 15.44 7.75 -16.13
C ALA A 174 15.77 6.63 -15.13
N VAL A 175 14.76 5.93 -14.60
CA VAL A 175 14.93 4.78 -13.71
C VAL A 175 15.72 3.66 -14.41
N ILE A 176 15.35 3.33 -15.65
CA ILE A 176 15.99 2.26 -16.43
C ILE A 176 17.42 2.61 -16.82
N LEU A 177 17.67 3.84 -17.28
CA LEU A 177 18.99 4.28 -17.75
C LEU A 177 19.98 4.54 -16.62
N ASN A 178 19.51 5.02 -15.46
CA ASN A 178 20.38 5.32 -14.32
C ASN A 178 20.69 4.09 -13.47
N HIS A 179 19.97 2.97 -13.66
CA HIS A 179 20.31 1.74 -12.98
C HIS A 179 21.67 1.23 -13.47
N LYS A 180 22.65 1.28 -12.57
CA LYS A 180 23.92 0.59 -12.78
C LYS A 180 23.79 -0.79 -12.16
N TYR A 181 23.77 -1.80 -13.03
CA TYR A 181 23.89 -3.18 -12.60
C TYR A 181 25.15 -3.32 -11.73
N VAL A 182 24.96 -3.55 -10.44
CA VAL A 182 26.03 -3.96 -9.54
C VAL A 182 25.71 -5.41 -9.19
N PRO A 183 26.40 -6.41 -9.78
CA PRO A 183 26.19 -7.80 -9.42
C PRO A 183 26.45 -7.94 -7.92
N SER A 184 25.38 -8.02 -7.13
CA SER A 184 25.51 -8.23 -5.70
C SER A 184 25.89 -9.68 -5.45
N PRO A 185 26.89 -9.95 -4.60
CA PRO A 185 27.11 -11.29 -4.12
C PRO A 185 25.91 -11.66 -3.22
N VAL A 186 25.06 -12.55 -3.74
CA VAL A 186 24.03 -13.35 -3.07
C VAL A 186 23.49 -12.77 -1.76
N LYS A 187 22.25 -12.28 -1.81
CA LYS A 187 21.24 -12.11 -0.75
C LYS A 187 20.25 -11.10 -1.31
N THR A 188 19.04 -11.46 -1.71
CA THR A 188 17.98 -12.18 -0.99
C THR A 188 16.84 -12.43 -2.00
N ASN A 189 16.10 -13.54 -1.86
CA ASN A 189 14.86 -13.79 -2.60
C ASN A 189 13.94 -12.53 -2.45
N PRO A 190 13.26 -12.03 -3.51
CA PRO A 190 12.24 -10.98 -3.42
C PRO A 190 11.21 -11.23 -2.31
N GLU A 191 10.85 -12.49 -2.07
CA GLU A 191 10.05 -12.89 -0.93
C GLU A 191 10.71 -12.55 0.40
N THR A 192 12.04 -12.62 0.54
CA THR A 192 12.71 -12.19 1.77
C THR A 192 12.61 -10.68 1.94
N ILE A 193 12.66 -9.88 0.87
CA ILE A 193 12.49 -8.42 0.99
C ILE A 193 11.02 -8.09 1.31
N ILE A 194 10.08 -8.73 0.62
CA ILE A 194 8.63 -8.57 0.86
C ILE A 194 8.24 -9.14 2.23
N LYS A 195 8.73 -10.32 2.63
CA LYS A 195 8.48 -10.99 3.93
C LYS A 195 9.27 -10.38 5.10
N GLU A 196 10.47 -9.82 4.89
CA GLU A 196 11.17 -9.04 5.94
C GLU A 196 10.50 -7.67 6.13
N HIS A 197 9.82 -7.14 5.11
CA HIS A 197 9.03 -5.91 5.22
C HIS A 197 7.55 -6.18 5.56
N ALA A 198 7.13 -7.45 5.56
CA ALA A 198 5.76 -7.92 5.79
C ALA A 198 5.26 -7.82 7.23
N LYS A 199 6.07 -7.35 8.18
CA LYS A 199 5.61 -7.18 9.56
C LYS A 199 6.11 -5.87 10.13
N LYS A 200 5.72 -4.76 9.49
CA LYS A 200 5.98 -3.44 10.04
C LYS A 200 4.71 -2.94 10.72
N VAL A 201 4.62 -3.24 12.01
CA VAL A 201 3.70 -2.55 12.89
C VAL A 201 4.35 -1.22 13.25
N VAL A 202 3.70 -0.11 12.91
CA VAL A 202 4.15 1.23 13.25
C VAL A 202 3.21 1.79 14.30
N TRP A 203 3.66 1.90 15.54
CA TRP A 203 2.85 2.46 16.62
C TRP A 203 3.10 3.95 16.77
N ASN A 204 2.03 4.69 17.07
CA ASN A 204 2.12 6.09 17.47
C ASN A 204 2.63 6.20 18.91
N SER A 205 3.13 7.38 19.26
CA SER A 205 3.49 7.70 20.65
C SER A 205 2.30 7.52 21.59
N PRO A 206 2.51 7.08 22.84
CA PRO A 206 1.47 7.01 23.86
C PRO A 206 0.63 8.29 24.03
N VAL A 207 -0.65 8.14 24.34
CA VAL A 207 -1.48 9.26 24.81
C VAL A 207 -1.23 9.51 26.29
N SER A 208 -1.33 10.75 26.76
CA SER A 208 -1.30 11.04 28.18
C SER A 208 -2.59 10.60 28.89
N ALA A 209 -2.49 10.32 30.20
CA ALA A 209 -3.66 9.97 31.00
C ALA A 209 -4.67 11.13 31.08
N GLU A 210 -4.18 12.36 31.07
CA GLU A 210 -4.96 13.59 31.08
C GLU A 210 -5.78 13.75 29.79
N GLU A 211 -5.16 13.51 28.63
CA GLU A 211 -5.83 13.52 27.32
C GLU A 211 -6.88 12.43 27.23
N LEU A 212 -6.57 11.23 27.68
CA LEU A 212 -7.51 10.13 27.65
C LEU A 212 -8.73 10.39 28.56
N THR A 213 -8.48 10.99 29.71
CA THR A 213 -9.56 11.44 30.62
C THR A 213 -10.40 12.54 29.97
N ARG A 214 -9.76 13.47 29.24
CA ARG A 214 -10.47 14.50 28.47
C ARG A 214 -11.34 13.89 27.38
N PHE A 215 -10.81 12.93 26.63
CA PHE A 215 -11.56 12.20 25.59
C PHE A 215 -12.80 11.51 26.16
N GLU A 216 -12.64 10.71 27.24
CA GLU A 216 -13.75 10.05 27.94
C GLU A 216 -14.83 11.05 28.39
N ASN A 217 -14.41 12.21 28.93
CA ASN A 217 -15.33 13.25 29.38
C ASN A 217 -16.05 13.95 28.22
N THR A 218 -15.36 14.22 27.11
CA THR A 218 -15.94 14.89 25.93
C THR A 218 -17.11 14.10 25.36
N TYR A 219 -16.99 12.77 25.27
CA TYR A 219 -18.03 11.90 24.72
C TYR A 219 -18.90 11.25 25.80
N ASN A 220 -18.70 11.61 27.08
CA ASN A 220 -19.41 11.06 28.23
C ASN A 220 -19.45 9.52 28.23
N LEU A 221 -18.28 8.90 27.98
CA LEU A 221 -18.10 7.45 27.91
C LEU A 221 -16.95 6.99 28.80
N ARG A 222 -16.80 5.67 28.95
CA ARG A 222 -15.66 5.05 29.64
C ARG A 222 -15.01 4.05 28.71
N LEU A 223 -13.71 4.19 28.47
CA LEU A 223 -13.02 3.25 27.61
C LEU A 223 -12.80 1.91 28.34
N PRO A 224 -12.96 0.77 27.65
CA PRO A 224 -12.59 -0.53 28.18
C PRO A 224 -11.14 -0.56 28.64
N SER A 225 -10.87 -1.26 29.74
CA SER A 225 -9.54 -1.26 30.37
C SER A 225 -8.41 -1.72 29.43
N GLU A 226 -8.67 -2.71 28.57
CA GLU A 226 -7.70 -3.19 27.58
C GLU A 226 -7.38 -2.12 26.53
N TYR A 227 -8.39 -1.45 25.99
CA TYR A 227 -8.21 -0.39 24.99
C TYR A 227 -7.54 0.84 25.60
N LYS A 228 -7.91 1.20 26.83
CA LYS A 228 -7.27 2.26 27.61
C LYS A 228 -5.79 1.99 27.84
N LYS A 229 -5.44 0.76 28.21
CA LYS A 229 -4.05 0.33 28.36
C LYS A 229 -3.31 0.44 27.02
N PHE A 230 -3.91 -0.05 25.94
CA PHE A 230 -3.35 0.05 24.61
C PHE A 230 -3.02 1.50 24.24
N LEU A 231 -3.96 2.45 24.40
CA LEU A 231 -3.72 3.86 24.05
C LEU A 231 -2.59 4.52 24.86
N LEU A 232 -2.44 4.14 26.13
CA LEU A 232 -1.36 4.59 27.02
C LEU A 232 0.00 3.98 26.70
N GLU A 233 0.05 2.96 25.84
CA GLU A 233 1.27 2.33 25.33
C GLU A 233 1.51 2.73 23.86
N HIS A 234 0.44 2.89 23.10
CA HIS A 234 0.36 3.09 21.64
C HIS A 234 -0.92 3.87 21.28
N ASN A 235 -0.84 5.17 20.98
CA ASN A 235 -2.03 5.97 20.61
C ASN A 235 -2.44 5.74 19.15
N GLY A 236 -2.82 4.51 18.82
CA GLY A 236 -3.04 4.07 17.45
C GLY A 236 -1.76 3.66 16.74
N GLY A 237 -1.85 3.48 15.42
CA GLY A 237 -0.75 3.01 14.58
C GLY A 237 -1.23 2.34 13.30
N GLU A 238 -0.33 1.65 12.61
CA GLU A 238 -0.59 0.95 11.37
C GLU A 238 -0.06 -0.49 11.46
N ILE A 239 -0.94 -1.46 11.21
CA ILE A 239 -0.60 -2.89 11.12
C ILE A 239 -0.60 -3.23 9.63
N ASN A 240 0.59 -3.33 9.04
CA ASN A 240 0.74 -3.72 7.64
C ASN A 240 0.62 -5.24 7.51
N SER A 241 -0.31 -5.72 6.70
CA SER A 241 -0.42 -7.13 6.33
C SER A 241 0.14 -7.36 4.91
N PRO A 242 1.00 -8.39 4.70
CA PRO A 242 1.46 -8.77 3.38
C PRO A 242 0.39 -9.52 2.57
N ALA A 243 -0.62 -10.08 3.25
CA ALA A 243 -1.60 -11.02 2.70
C ALA A 243 -3.05 -10.54 2.85
N GLY A 244 -3.27 -9.41 3.54
CA GLY A 244 -4.57 -8.83 3.85
C GLY A 244 -4.53 -7.30 3.85
N PRO A 245 -5.64 -6.63 4.21
CA PRO A 245 -5.69 -5.18 4.26
C PRO A 245 -4.74 -4.64 5.35
N THR A 246 -4.15 -3.48 5.10
CA THR A 246 -3.44 -2.72 6.14
C THR A 246 -4.47 -2.13 7.09
N ILE A 247 -4.23 -2.26 8.39
CA ILE A 247 -5.16 -1.80 9.43
C ILE A 247 -4.61 -0.53 10.06
N ALA A 248 -5.32 0.59 9.91
CA ALA A 248 -5.05 1.82 10.62
C ALA A 248 -5.80 1.81 11.96
N VAL A 249 -5.07 1.72 13.07
CA VAL A 249 -5.62 1.91 14.42
C VAL A 249 -5.66 3.40 14.73
N LEU A 250 -6.86 3.92 15.01
CA LEU A 250 -7.13 5.35 15.08
C LEU A 250 -6.65 5.93 16.42
N SER A 251 -6.13 7.16 16.37
CA SER A 251 -5.67 7.88 17.57
C SER A 251 -6.81 8.65 18.22
N VAL A 252 -6.74 8.87 19.54
CA VAL A 252 -7.75 9.66 20.28
C VAL A 252 -7.50 11.17 20.26
N GLU A 253 -6.38 11.63 19.68
CA GLU A 253 -5.99 13.04 19.70
C GLU A 253 -6.00 13.66 18.31
N VAL A 254 -6.59 14.86 18.19
CA VAL A 254 -6.54 15.71 16.99
C VAL A 254 -5.37 16.70 17.11
N GLU A 255 -4.14 16.27 16.81
CA GLU A 255 -3.08 17.23 16.49
C GLU A 255 -3.20 17.64 15.00
N SER A 256 -3.65 18.88 14.79
CA SER A 256 -3.65 19.66 13.55
C SER A 256 -3.27 18.94 12.23
N ASN A 257 -4.29 18.38 11.55
CA ASN A 257 -4.33 17.99 10.12
C ASN A 257 -3.99 16.54 9.70
N GLU A 258 -4.23 15.51 10.52
CA GLU A 258 -4.13 14.11 10.05
C GLU A 258 -5.44 13.34 10.30
N THR A 259 -6.19 13.13 9.24
CA THR A 259 -7.62 12.79 9.12
C THR A 259 -8.13 11.46 9.71
N LEU A 260 -7.37 10.73 10.53
CA LEU A 260 -7.77 9.41 11.04
C LEU A 260 -7.75 9.37 12.58
N TYR A 261 -8.91 9.71 13.15
CA TYR A 261 -9.14 9.75 14.59
C TYR A 261 -10.28 8.84 14.99
N VAL A 262 -10.27 8.41 16.25
CA VAL A 262 -11.39 7.67 16.83
C VAL A 262 -12.66 8.50 16.70
N GLU A 263 -13.64 7.98 15.96
CA GLU A 263 -14.92 8.65 15.74
C GLU A 263 -15.98 8.09 16.69
N HIS A 264 -16.73 8.98 17.34
CA HIS A 264 -17.91 8.58 18.11
C HIS A 264 -19.08 8.38 17.16
N VAL A 265 -19.57 7.14 17.07
CA VAL A 265 -20.60 6.76 16.10
C VAL A 265 -21.99 6.96 16.70
N GLU A 266 -22.31 6.19 17.74
CA GLU A 266 -23.58 6.30 18.46
C GLU A 266 -23.46 5.68 19.85
N GLY A 267 -24.09 6.33 20.85
CA GLY A 267 -24.19 5.80 22.20
C GLY A 267 -22.82 5.54 22.83
N THR A 268 -22.46 4.27 23.00
CA THR A 268 -21.17 3.84 23.58
C THR A 268 -20.22 3.27 22.53
N VAL A 269 -20.55 3.40 21.24
CA VAL A 269 -19.76 2.82 20.15
C VAL A 269 -18.79 3.84 19.58
N LEU A 270 -17.53 3.42 19.45
CA LEU A 270 -16.46 4.16 18.80
C LEU A 270 -15.98 3.42 17.56
N GLN A 271 -15.66 4.12 16.50
CA GLN A 271 -14.81 3.59 15.43
C GLN A 271 -13.36 3.74 15.86
N VAL A 272 -12.64 2.63 15.97
CA VAL A 272 -11.29 2.58 16.57
C VAL A 272 -10.21 2.09 15.61
N ALA A 273 -10.60 1.49 14.49
CA ALA A 273 -9.69 1.16 13.40
C ALA A 273 -10.41 1.24 12.05
N MET A 274 -9.63 1.25 10.97
CA MET A 274 -10.08 1.20 9.60
C MET A 274 -9.16 0.27 8.81
N GLU A 275 -9.74 -0.69 8.11
CA GLU A 275 -9.00 -1.51 7.16
C GLU A 275 -8.78 -0.73 5.84
N SER A 276 -7.68 -1.01 5.14
CA SER A 276 -7.30 -0.29 3.91
C SER A 276 -8.30 -0.43 2.78
N ASP A 277 -9.16 -1.43 2.88
CA ASP A 277 -10.25 -1.74 1.96
C ASP A 277 -11.55 -0.96 2.29
N GLY A 278 -11.52 -0.14 3.35
CA GLY A 278 -12.58 0.76 3.77
C GLY A 278 -13.49 0.19 4.86
N GLU A 279 -13.24 -1.01 5.38
CA GLU A 279 -14.08 -1.61 6.42
C GLU A 279 -13.75 -1.03 7.82
N PRO A 280 -14.71 -0.36 8.48
CA PRO A 280 -14.50 0.22 9.80
C PRO A 280 -14.56 -0.85 10.90
N VAL A 281 -13.75 -0.64 11.94
CA VAL A 281 -13.74 -1.47 13.14
C VAL A 281 -14.30 -0.67 14.30
N PHE A 282 -15.30 -1.24 14.96
CA PHE A 282 -16.01 -0.59 16.05
C PHE A 282 -15.71 -1.23 17.40
N LEU A 283 -15.61 -0.42 18.44
CA LEU A 283 -15.50 -0.80 19.83
C LEU A 283 -16.74 -0.35 20.58
N ASN A 284 -17.45 -1.29 21.20
CA ASN A 284 -18.49 -0.97 22.18
C ASN A 284 -17.85 -0.71 23.54
N CYS A 285 -17.85 0.55 23.98
CA CYS A 285 -17.24 0.95 25.23
C CYS A 285 -17.96 0.43 26.49
N ALA A 286 -19.24 0.05 26.36
CA ALA A 286 -19.98 -0.53 27.49
C ALA A 286 -19.62 -1.99 27.73
N THR A 287 -19.35 -2.76 26.67
CA THR A 287 -19.10 -4.21 26.75
C THR A 287 -17.63 -4.59 26.57
N GLY A 288 -16.85 -3.76 25.88
CA GLY A 288 -15.47 -4.06 25.47
C GLY A 288 -15.37 -4.87 24.18
N GLU A 289 -16.50 -5.19 23.56
CA GLU A 289 -16.59 -6.00 22.35
C GLU A 289 -16.16 -5.19 21.13
N VAL A 290 -15.50 -5.86 20.18
CA VAL A 290 -15.06 -5.28 18.90
C VAL A 290 -15.78 -5.98 17.76
N PHE A 291 -16.22 -5.23 16.76
CA PHE A 291 -16.94 -5.79 15.61
C PHE A 291 -16.70 -5.02 14.32
N GLN A 292 -16.87 -5.70 13.19
CA GLN A 292 -16.72 -5.15 11.84
C GLN A 292 -18.01 -5.33 11.06
N ASN A 293 -18.51 -4.23 10.49
CA ASN A 293 -19.77 -4.18 9.73
C ASN A 293 -21.02 -4.66 10.53
N GLN A 294 -22.23 -4.47 10.02
CA GLN A 294 -23.46 -4.94 10.70
C GLN A 294 -23.65 -6.48 10.63
N SER A 295 -22.65 -7.22 10.14
CA SER A 295 -22.70 -8.67 10.00
C SER A 295 -22.20 -9.37 11.26
N VAL A 296 -22.92 -10.41 11.69
CA VAL A 296 -22.65 -11.16 12.94
C VAL A 296 -21.33 -11.95 12.88
N ASP A 297 -20.70 -12.04 11.72
CA ASP A 297 -19.59 -12.97 11.45
C ASP A 297 -18.20 -12.42 11.84
N ALA A 298 -18.06 -11.12 12.08
CA ALA A 298 -16.79 -10.48 12.46
C ALA A 298 -16.90 -9.81 13.84
N TYR A 299 -17.05 -10.63 14.87
CA TYR A 299 -17.22 -10.23 16.26
C TYR A 299 -16.10 -10.78 17.14
N PHE A 300 -15.56 -9.94 18.01
CA PHE A 300 -14.48 -10.26 18.94
C PHE A 300 -14.89 -9.85 20.36
N PRO A 301 -14.70 -10.75 21.36
CA PRO A 301 -15.18 -10.50 22.71
C PRO A 301 -14.40 -9.39 23.43
N THR A 302 -13.17 -9.10 23.00
CA THR A 302 -12.32 -8.06 23.60
C THR A 302 -11.44 -7.37 22.55
N TRP A 303 -10.91 -6.21 22.92
CA TRP A 303 -9.89 -5.50 22.14
C TRP A 303 -8.65 -6.37 21.87
N SER A 304 -8.16 -7.09 22.89
CA SER A 304 -6.96 -7.93 22.73
C SER A 304 -7.20 -9.09 21.76
N ALA A 305 -8.41 -9.68 21.76
CA ALA A 305 -8.77 -10.75 20.83
C ALA A 305 -8.83 -10.26 19.38
N TRP A 306 -9.35 -9.05 19.15
CA TRP A 306 -9.32 -8.43 17.83
C TRP A 306 -7.89 -8.09 17.38
N LEU A 307 -7.07 -7.54 18.26
CA LEU A 307 -5.65 -7.25 17.94
C LEU A 307 -4.89 -8.54 17.58
N GLU A 308 -5.08 -9.63 18.31
CA GLU A 308 -4.47 -10.92 18.00
C GLU A 308 -4.91 -11.43 16.61
N TYR A 309 -6.20 -11.31 16.28
CA TYR A 309 -6.70 -11.59 14.94
C TYR A 309 -6.05 -10.71 13.87
N ALA A 310 -5.98 -9.40 14.11
CA ALA A 310 -5.35 -8.43 13.22
C ALA A 310 -3.87 -8.76 12.95
N PHE A 311 -3.14 -9.25 13.97
CA PHE A 311 -1.78 -9.76 13.78
C PHE A 311 -1.74 -11.10 13.04
N ASN A 312 -2.68 -12.00 13.28
CA ASN A 312 -2.70 -13.32 12.65
C ASN A 312 -3.19 -13.29 11.20
N LEU A 313 -3.88 -12.23 10.76
CA LEU A 313 -4.09 -11.94 9.33
C LEU A 313 -2.78 -11.70 8.56
N THR A 314 -1.65 -11.60 9.25
CA THR A 314 -0.30 -11.38 8.67
C THR A 314 0.58 -12.64 8.62
N ASP A 315 0.08 -13.79 9.12
CA ASP A 315 0.75 -15.11 9.11
C ASP A 315 0.19 -16.05 8.04
#